data_AF-A0A950S8E6-F1
#
_entry.id   AF-A0A950S8E6-F1
#
_cell.length_a   1.000
_cell.length_b   1.000
_cell.length_c   1.000
_cell.angle_alpha   90.00
_cell.angle_beta   90.00
_cell.angle_gamma   90.00
#
_symmetry.space_group_name_H-M   'P 1'
#
loop_
_entity.id
_entity.type
_entity.pdbx_description
1 polymer ?
#
loop_
_entity_poly.entity_id
_entity_poly.type
_entity_poly.pdbx_seq_one_letter_code
_entity_poly.pdbx_strand_id
1 'polypeptide(L)'
;EDFKRVTEVTYLGFVYGTMAALKRMRPRDHGAIVQVGSALAYRSIPLQSAYCGAKHAIVGFTDSIRSELIHDRSHVHITVVHMPALNTPQFSWCKSNMPRKAQPVPPIYQPEVGADAVYWAAHQRHREVFVGWPTARAIWGQRFLPGLLDHLAAKMAWDGQLYDGAPDRSRSVDLYEPVPGHQSAHGAFDARAQSGSWEVQLTMQASRVATALSSAAGALLNGVRTESGANRESRELSVSASR
;
A
#
# COMPACT_ATOMS: atom_id res chain seq x y z
N GLU A 1 9.51 -17.45 22.15
CA GLU A 1 10.23 -16.18 22.32
C GLU A 1 10.08 -15.26 21.10
N ASP A 2 10.46 -15.71 19.90
CA ASP A 2 10.35 -14.94 18.64
C ASP A 2 8.97 -14.30 18.41
N PHE A 3 7.87 -15.04 18.58
CA PHE A 3 6.51 -14.51 18.42
C PHE A 3 6.23 -13.31 19.33
N LYS A 4 6.71 -13.36 20.58
CA LYS A 4 6.55 -12.28 21.54
C LYS A 4 7.30 -11.05 21.05
N ARG A 5 8.58 -11.20 20.69
CA ARG A 5 9.41 -10.10 20.17
C ARG A 5 8.85 -9.49 18.89
N VAL A 6 8.41 -10.32 17.94
CA VAL A 6 7.74 -9.86 16.70
C VAL A 6 6.48 -9.05 17.02
N THR A 7 5.67 -9.50 17.97
CA THR A 7 4.45 -8.80 18.39
C THR A 7 4.78 -7.48 19.09
N GLU A 8 5.73 -7.47 20.01
CA GLU A 8 6.17 -6.26 20.72
C GLU A 8 6.68 -5.19 19.75
N VAL A 9 7.52 -5.56 18.78
CA VAL A 9 8.07 -4.59 17.83
C VAL A 9 7.03 -4.20 16.78
N THR A 10 6.36 -5.17 16.16
CA THR A 10 5.50 -4.92 14.99
C THR A 10 4.15 -4.36 15.39
N TYR A 11 3.46 -5.01 16.34
CA TYR A 11 2.13 -4.58 16.76
C TYR A 11 2.20 -3.50 17.83
N LEU A 12 2.87 -3.75 18.96
CA LEU A 12 2.91 -2.75 20.04
C LEU A 12 3.70 -1.50 19.64
N GLY A 13 4.70 -1.62 18.76
CA GLY A 13 5.34 -0.44 18.15
C GLY A 13 4.35 0.46 17.41
N PHE A 14 3.40 -0.10 16.67
CA PHE A 14 2.32 0.67 16.02
C PHE A 14 1.38 1.31 17.03
N VAL A 15 0.99 0.54 18.06
CA VAL A 15 0.12 1.04 19.14
C VAL A 15 0.80 2.23 19.82
N TYR A 16 1.99 2.05 20.36
CA TYR A 16 2.68 3.09 21.12
C TYR A 16 3.05 4.31 20.26
N GLY A 17 3.51 4.09 19.02
CA GLY A 17 3.78 5.19 18.09
C GLY A 17 2.53 6.01 17.76
N THR A 18 1.40 5.33 17.50
CA THR A 18 0.12 6.00 17.21
C THR A 18 -0.38 6.77 18.43
N MET A 19 -0.35 6.17 19.63
CA MET A 19 -0.80 6.84 20.85
C MET A 19 0.08 8.05 21.21
N ALA A 20 1.39 7.96 20.99
CA ALA A 20 2.31 9.07 21.19
C ALA A 20 2.01 10.25 20.23
N ALA A 21 1.73 9.96 18.96
CA ALA A 21 1.32 10.96 17.97
C ALA A 21 -0.04 11.59 18.35
N LEU A 22 -1.04 10.77 18.67
CA LEU A 22 -2.38 11.23 19.04
C LEU A 22 -2.39 12.13 20.28
N LYS A 23 -1.52 11.87 21.26
CA LYS A 23 -1.35 12.73 22.45
C LYS A 23 -1.02 14.18 22.06
N ARG A 24 -0.34 14.40 20.93
CA ARG A 24 0.01 15.73 20.42
C ARG A 24 -0.98 16.24 19.36
N MET A 25 -1.58 15.35 18.58
CA MET A 25 -2.47 15.70 17.47
C MET A 25 -3.90 16.01 17.89
N ARG A 26 -4.45 15.29 18.89
CA ARG A 26 -5.85 15.50 19.34
C ARG A 26 -6.09 16.90 19.93
N PRO A 27 -5.23 17.45 20.83
CA PRO A 27 -5.49 18.77 21.40
C PRO A 27 -5.45 19.92 20.37
N ARG A 28 -4.63 19.78 19.31
CA ARG A 28 -4.57 20.76 18.20
C ARG A 28 -5.57 20.46 17.08
N ASP A 29 -6.33 19.37 17.23
CA ASP A 29 -7.27 18.81 16.28
C ASP A 29 -6.80 18.89 14.83
N HIS A 30 -5.59 18.41 14.57
CA HIS A 30 -5.02 18.40 13.23
C HIS A 30 -3.86 17.40 13.18
N GLY A 31 -3.69 16.72 12.06
CA GLY A 31 -2.53 15.85 11.83
C GLY A 31 -2.82 14.69 10.89
N ALA A 32 -1.74 14.08 10.39
CA ALA A 32 -1.78 12.87 9.61
C ALA A 32 -0.83 11.84 10.24
N ILE A 33 -1.33 10.62 10.43
CA ILE A 33 -0.55 9.46 10.85
C ILE A 33 -0.51 8.51 9.65
N VAL A 34 0.68 8.27 9.11
CA VAL A 34 0.89 7.30 8.03
C VAL A 34 1.51 6.03 8.61
N GLN A 35 0.80 4.92 8.45
CA GLN A 35 1.20 3.62 8.94
C GLN A 35 1.69 2.74 7.79
N VAL A 36 2.89 2.16 7.94
CA VAL A 36 3.46 1.25 6.94
C VAL A 36 2.90 -0.16 7.14
N GLY A 37 1.77 -0.40 6.47
CA GLY A 37 1.08 -1.69 6.42
C GLY A 37 1.78 -2.69 5.50
N SER A 38 1.14 -3.86 5.35
CA SER A 38 1.56 -4.91 4.44
C SER A 38 0.34 -5.56 3.81
N ALA A 39 0.46 -6.11 2.61
CA ALA A 39 -0.52 -7.04 2.05
C ALA A 39 -0.80 -8.23 2.98
N LEU A 40 0.21 -8.63 3.75
CA LEU A 40 0.16 -9.75 4.69
C LEU A 40 -0.66 -9.46 5.95
N ALA A 41 -1.19 -8.24 6.08
CA ALA A 41 -2.15 -7.86 7.12
C ALA A 41 -3.57 -8.37 6.85
N TYR A 42 -3.83 -8.87 5.64
CA TYR A 42 -5.13 -9.44 5.25
C TYR A 42 -5.00 -10.81 4.59
N ARG A 43 -3.89 -11.08 3.89
CA ARG A 43 -3.59 -12.39 3.30
C ARG A 43 -2.31 -12.95 3.89
N SER A 44 -2.45 -13.90 4.80
CA SER A 44 -1.31 -14.63 5.37
C SER A 44 -0.62 -15.51 4.33
N ILE A 45 0.69 -15.72 4.52
CA ILE A 45 1.49 -16.66 3.73
C ILE A 45 2.20 -17.65 4.67
N PRO A 46 2.54 -18.86 4.19
CA PRO A 46 3.28 -19.82 5.01
C PRO A 46 4.65 -19.27 5.41
N LEU A 47 5.25 -19.87 6.46
CA LEU A 47 6.57 -19.54 7.01
C LEU A 47 6.69 -18.18 7.71
N GLN A 48 5.64 -17.35 7.71
CA GLN A 48 5.64 -16.01 8.32
C GLN A 48 4.49 -15.80 9.32
N SER A 49 4.04 -16.84 10.01
CA SER A 49 2.86 -16.77 10.89
C SER A 49 2.98 -15.72 12.01
N ALA A 50 4.16 -15.57 12.63
CA ALA A 50 4.40 -14.53 13.64
C ALA A 50 4.20 -13.11 13.08
N TYR A 51 4.77 -12.83 11.91
CA TYR A 51 4.65 -11.54 11.25
C TYR A 51 3.23 -11.28 10.74
N CYS A 52 2.61 -12.26 10.08
CA CYS A 52 1.24 -12.15 9.58
C CYS A 52 0.25 -11.90 10.73
N GLY A 53 0.37 -12.64 11.85
CA GLY A 53 -0.47 -12.43 13.03
C GLY A 53 -0.34 -11.02 13.60
N ALA A 54 0.89 -10.52 13.78
CA ALA A 54 1.12 -9.17 14.26
C ALA A 54 0.59 -8.09 13.28
N LYS A 55 0.75 -8.27 11.96
CA LYS A 55 0.23 -7.34 10.96
C LYS A 55 -1.30 -7.32 10.86
N HIS A 56 -1.97 -8.47 11.06
CA HIS A 56 -3.43 -8.50 11.16
C HIS A 56 -3.93 -7.74 12.40
N ALA A 57 -3.25 -7.86 13.54
CA ALA A 57 -3.62 -7.14 14.77
C ALA A 57 -3.61 -5.61 14.58
N ILE A 58 -2.70 -5.08 13.76
CA ILE A 58 -2.64 -3.65 13.42
C ILE A 58 -3.91 -3.17 12.72
N VAL A 59 -4.51 -3.99 11.85
CA VAL A 59 -5.75 -3.63 11.13
C VAL A 59 -6.88 -3.38 12.13
N GLY A 60 -7.10 -4.31 13.04
CA GLY A 60 -8.14 -4.17 14.07
C GLY A 60 -7.91 -2.96 14.97
N PHE A 61 -6.68 -2.75 15.44
CA PHE A 61 -6.32 -1.57 16.23
C PHE A 61 -6.59 -0.26 15.47
N THR A 62 -6.15 -0.17 14.22
CA THR A 62 -6.27 1.05 13.42
C THR A 62 -7.71 1.36 13.06
N ASP A 63 -8.52 0.34 12.79
CA ASP A 63 -9.95 0.48 12.51
C ASP A 63 -10.73 0.95 13.75
N SER A 64 -10.37 0.48 14.95
CA SER A 64 -10.94 0.98 16.20
C SER A 64 -10.64 2.47 16.39
N ILE A 65 -9.36 2.86 16.38
CA ILE A 65 -8.95 4.25 16.57
C ILE A 65 -9.56 5.17 15.52
N ARG A 66 -9.65 4.73 14.26
CA ARG A 66 -10.30 5.52 13.21
C ARG A 66 -11.78 5.77 13.52
N SER A 67 -12.48 4.76 14.03
CA SER A 67 -13.89 4.88 14.43
C SER A 67 -14.07 5.85 15.60
N GLU A 68 -13.17 5.80 16.57
CA GLU A 68 -13.12 6.75 17.69
C GLU A 68 -12.90 8.19 17.21
N LEU A 69 -11.94 8.42 16.30
CA LEU A 69 -11.69 9.74 15.72
C LEU A 69 -12.89 10.28 14.93
N ILE A 70 -13.62 9.41 14.22
CA ILE A 70 -14.86 9.77 13.52
C ILE A 70 -15.95 10.16 14.52
N HIS A 71 -16.14 9.38 15.59
CA HIS A 71 -17.10 9.67 16.64
C HIS A 71 -16.84 11.04 17.28
N ASP A 72 -15.57 11.33 17.57
CA ASP A 72 -15.11 12.59 18.15
C ASP A 72 -15.14 13.77 17.15
N ARG A 73 -15.46 13.52 15.88
CA ARG A 73 -15.37 14.48 14.76
C ARG A 73 -13.98 15.12 14.63
N SER A 74 -12.93 14.37 14.94
CA SER A 74 -11.56 14.89 14.89
C SER A 74 -11.08 15.12 13.45
N HIS A 75 -10.25 16.15 13.29
CA HIS A 75 -9.55 16.49 12.06
C HIS A 75 -8.18 15.81 11.94
N VAL A 76 -7.87 14.83 12.80
CA VAL A 76 -6.72 13.94 12.68
C VAL A 76 -7.06 12.75 11.78
N HIS A 77 -6.19 12.43 10.82
CA HIS A 77 -6.41 11.34 9.86
C HIS A 77 -5.36 10.25 10.02
N ILE A 78 -5.77 9.00 9.81
CA ILE A 78 -4.87 7.84 9.81
C ILE A 78 -5.00 7.11 8.49
N THR A 79 -3.88 6.98 7.78
CA THR A 79 -3.76 6.29 6.49
C THR A 79 -2.83 5.10 6.64
N VAL A 80 -3.27 3.93 6.15
CA VAL A 80 -2.41 2.73 6.08
C VAL A 80 -1.93 2.55 4.65
N VAL A 81 -0.61 2.47 4.46
CA VAL A 81 0.01 2.17 3.16
C VAL A 81 0.44 0.72 3.16
N HIS A 82 -0.29 -0.13 2.43
CA HIS A 82 -0.01 -1.56 2.33
C HIS A 82 1.09 -1.81 1.31
N MET A 83 2.28 -2.10 1.81
CA MET A 83 3.47 -2.33 0.99
C MET A 83 3.44 -3.71 0.30
N PRO A 84 3.96 -3.80 -0.94
CA PRO A 84 4.27 -5.07 -1.58
C PRO A 84 5.63 -5.58 -1.08
N ALA A 85 6.15 -6.60 -1.74
CA ALA A 85 7.54 -6.99 -1.61
C ALA A 85 8.46 -5.87 -2.16
N LEU A 86 9.32 -5.33 -1.30
CA LEU A 86 10.28 -4.27 -1.63
C LEU A 86 11.72 -4.81 -1.64
N ASN A 87 12.52 -4.34 -2.58
CA ASN A 87 13.95 -4.60 -2.67
C ASN A 87 14.71 -3.77 -1.63
N THR A 88 14.62 -4.16 -0.37
CA THR A 88 15.42 -3.58 0.72
C THR A 88 16.48 -4.58 1.18
N PRO A 89 17.50 -4.13 1.90
CA PRO A 89 18.46 -5.03 2.52
C PRO A 89 17.87 -5.98 3.58
N GLN A 90 16.58 -5.89 3.93
CA GLN A 90 15.94 -6.73 4.95
C GLN A 90 16.33 -8.22 4.85
N PHE A 91 16.41 -8.78 3.65
CA PHE A 91 16.71 -10.19 3.44
C PHE A 91 18.18 -10.57 3.70
N SER A 92 19.08 -9.60 3.86
CA SER A 92 20.47 -9.83 4.28
C SER A 92 20.63 -10.02 5.79
N TRP A 93 19.70 -9.50 6.61
CA TRP A 93 19.81 -9.56 8.08
C TRP A 93 18.56 -10.07 8.81
N CYS A 94 17.43 -10.29 8.13
CA CYS A 94 16.22 -10.73 8.83
C CYS A 94 16.43 -12.11 9.45
N LYS A 95 16.04 -12.29 10.72
CA LYS A 95 16.06 -13.65 11.31
C LYS A 95 15.12 -14.55 10.50
N SER A 96 15.66 -15.65 9.98
CA SER A 96 14.89 -16.61 9.20
C SER A 96 15.22 -18.03 9.62
N ASN A 97 14.18 -18.82 9.89
CA ASN A 97 14.26 -20.25 10.15
C ASN A 97 13.91 -21.09 8.91
N MET A 98 13.83 -20.45 7.74
CA MET A 98 13.51 -21.11 6.47
C MET A 98 14.60 -22.11 6.06
N PRO A 99 14.26 -23.16 5.29
CA PRO A 99 15.24 -24.16 4.85
C PRO A 99 16.24 -23.65 3.82
N ARG A 100 15.90 -22.56 3.11
CA ARG A 100 16.75 -21.90 2.11
C ARG A 100 16.83 -20.39 2.41
N LYS A 101 17.66 -19.66 1.65
CA LYS A 101 17.74 -18.20 1.74
C LYS A 101 16.37 -17.56 1.54
N ALA A 102 16.02 -16.59 2.37
CA ALA A 102 14.77 -15.86 2.21
C ALA A 102 14.89 -14.82 1.09
N GLN A 103 13.79 -14.55 0.38
CA GLN A 103 13.68 -13.46 -0.58
C GLN A 103 12.30 -12.80 -0.52
N PRO A 104 12.15 -11.58 -1.07
CA PRO A 104 10.84 -10.98 -1.25
C PRO A 104 10.00 -11.83 -2.21
N VAL A 105 8.71 -12.00 -1.90
CA VAL A 105 7.78 -12.71 -2.79
C VAL A 105 7.53 -11.87 -4.04
N PRO A 106 7.84 -12.37 -5.25
CA PRO A 106 7.59 -11.61 -6.48
C PRO A 106 6.10 -11.27 -6.67
N PRO A 107 5.77 -10.14 -7.32
CA PRO A 107 6.68 -9.16 -7.92
C PRO A 107 7.39 -8.27 -6.88
N ILE A 108 8.66 -7.97 -7.17
CA ILE A 108 9.53 -7.14 -6.31
C ILE A 108 9.54 -5.72 -6.86
N TYR A 109 9.38 -4.72 -6.00
CA TYR A 109 9.47 -3.30 -6.36
C TYR A 109 10.66 -2.63 -5.69
N GLN A 110 11.18 -1.57 -6.30
CA GLN A 110 12.21 -0.76 -5.69
C GLN A 110 11.66 0.04 -4.48
N PRO A 111 12.50 0.35 -3.47
CA PRO A 111 12.10 1.08 -2.26
C PRO A 111 11.38 2.40 -2.54
N GLU A 112 11.77 3.10 -3.61
CA GLU A 112 11.22 4.39 -4.04
C GLU A 112 9.72 4.31 -4.27
N VAL A 113 9.22 3.18 -4.80
CA VAL A 113 7.77 2.98 -5.04
C VAL A 113 6.98 3.05 -3.73
N GLY A 114 7.53 2.47 -2.66
CA GLY A 114 6.94 2.56 -1.32
C GLY A 114 7.12 3.95 -0.70
N ALA A 115 8.30 4.56 -0.87
CA ALA A 115 8.60 5.88 -0.34
C ALA A 115 7.68 6.96 -0.93
N ASP A 116 7.47 6.95 -2.25
CA ASP A 116 6.57 7.85 -2.95
C ASP A 116 5.13 7.69 -2.46
N ALA A 117 4.67 6.45 -2.26
CA ALA A 117 3.33 6.18 -1.73
C ALA A 117 3.14 6.70 -0.31
N VAL A 118 4.16 6.57 0.57
CA VAL A 118 4.13 7.12 1.94
C VAL A 118 4.14 8.63 1.91
N TYR A 119 5.00 9.24 1.10
CA TYR A 119 5.08 10.68 0.95
C TYR A 119 3.76 11.28 0.44
N TRP A 120 3.17 10.65 -0.58
CA TRP A 120 1.87 11.04 -1.10
C TRP A 120 0.76 10.87 -0.05
N ALA A 121 0.73 9.75 0.66
CA ALA A 121 -0.25 9.48 1.72
C ALA A 121 -0.18 10.49 2.87
N ALA A 122 1.01 11.03 3.16
CA ALA A 122 1.17 12.07 4.19
C ALA A 122 0.44 13.39 3.85
N HIS A 123 0.16 13.63 2.57
CA HIS A 123 -0.46 14.87 2.08
C HIS A 123 -1.92 14.69 1.64
N GLN A 124 -2.44 13.46 1.68
CA GLN A 124 -3.77 13.12 1.16
C GLN A 124 -4.59 12.40 2.23
N ARG A 125 -5.92 12.55 2.19
CA ARG A 125 -6.82 11.90 3.16
C ARG A 125 -7.40 10.62 2.58
N HIS A 126 -6.61 9.55 2.61
CA HIS A 126 -7.07 8.22 2.22
C HIS A 126 -7.15 7.30 3.42
N ARG A 127 -8.14 6.40 3.44
CA ARG A 127 -8.22 5.36 4.47
C ARG A 127 -7.02 4.39 4.35
N GLU A 128 -6.83 3.90 3.14
CA GLU A 128 -5.85 2.87 2.78
C GLU A 128 -5.28 3.18 1.39
N VAL A 129 -3.99 2.86 1.22
CA VAL A 129 -3.28 2.94 -0.06
C VAL A 129 -2.65 1.58 -0.31
N PHE A 130 -3.03 0.93 -1.41
CA PHE A 130 -2.47 -0.36 -1.79
C PHE A 130 -1.36 -0.16 -2.81
N VAL A 131 -0.14 -0.52 -2.43
CA VAL A 131 1.02 -0.38 -3.30
C VAL A 131 1.13 -1.68 -4.12
N GLY A 132 0.68 -1.59 -5.38
CA GLY A 132 0.67 -2.69 -6.35
C GLY A 132 -0.63 -3.52 -6.40
N TRP A 133 -1.05 -3.93 -7.61
CA TRP A 133 -2.26 -4.72 -7.86
C TRP A 133 -2.32 -6.13 -7.21
N PRO A 134 -1.21 -6.87 -7.06
CA PRO A 134 -1.23 -8.17 -6.38
C PRO A 134 -1.72 -8.08 -4.93
N THR A 135 -1.39 -6.98 -4.24
CA THR A 135 -1.86 -6.68 -2.89
C THR A 135 -3.38 -6.61 -2.86
N ALA A 136 -4.00 -5.78 -3.72
CA ALA A 136 -5.45 -5.64 -3.76
C ALA A 136 -6.16 -6.97 -4.11
N ARG A 137 -5.65 -7.70 -5.12
CA ARG A 137 -6.22 -9.01 -5.51
C ARG A 137 -6.14 -10.05 -4.40
N ALA A 138 -5.02 -10.13 -3.69
CA ALA A 138 -4.84 -11.08 -2.60
C ALA A 138 -5.82 -10.83 -1.44
N ILE A 139 -6.05 -9.55 -1.11
CA ILE A 139 -6.98 -9.12 -0.06
C ILE A 139 -8.42 -9.50 -0.42
N TRP A 140 -8.88 -9.09 -1.61
CA TRP A 140 -10.24 -9.36 -2.05
C TRP A 140 -10.47 -10.85 -2.30
N GLY A 141 -9.49 -11.54 -2.86
CA GLY A 141 -9.54 -12.99 -3.07
C GLY A 141 -9.71 -13.77 -1.77
N GLN A 142 -8.96 -13.43 -0.71
CA GLN A 142 -9.04 -14.12 0.58
C GLN A 142 -10.45 -14.10 1.16
N ARG A 143 -11.19 -13.01 0.93
CA ARG A 143 -12.56 -12.85 1.41
C ARG A 143 -13.56 -13.79 0.74
N PHE A 144 -13.32 -14.17 -0.52
CA PHE A 144 -14.28 -14.95 -1.31
C PHE A 144 -13.86 -16.42 -1.51
N LEU A 145 -12.56 -16.71 -1.58
CA LEU A 145 -12.03 -18.05 -1.89
C LEU A 145 -10.86 -18.43 -0.96
N PRO A 146 -11.04 -18.42 0.37
CA PRO A 146 -9.94 -18.61 1.33
C PRO A 146 -9.25 -19.96 1.16
N GLY A 147 -9.99 -21.07 1.07
CA GLY A 147 -9.41 -22.41 0.96
C GLY A 147 -8.60 -22.63 -0.32
N LEU A 148 -9.07 -22.11 -1.45
CA LEU A 148 -8.32 -22.17 -2.72
C LEU A 148 -7.02 -21.37 -2.61
N LEU A 149 -7.08 -20.16 -2.07
CA LEU A 149 -5.91 -19.32 -1.92
C LEU A 149 -4.92 -19.84 -0.88
N ASP A 150 -5.37 -20.59 0.12
CA ASP A 150 -4.52 -21.31 1.06
C ASP A 150 -3.75 -22.43 0.36
N HIS A 151 -4.40 -23.22 -0.48
CA HIS A 151 -3.72 -24.23 -1.29
C HIS A 151 -2.77 -23.62 -2.32
N LEU A 152 -3.14 -22.52 -2.96
CA LEU A 152 -2.25 -21.81 -3.89
C LEU A 152 -1.05 -21.20 -3.16
N ALA A 153 -1.25 -20.57 -2.00
CA ALA A 153 -0.15 -20.01 -1.21
C ALA A 153 0.78 -21.10 -0.66
N ALA A 154 0.24 -22.26 -0.26
CA ALA A 154 1.05 -23.40 0.19
C ALA A 154 2.05 -23.87 -0.87
N LYS A 155 1.75 -23.67 -2.16
CA LYS A 155 2.66 -23.98 -3.27
C LYS A 155 3.47 -22.75 -3.71
N MET A 156 2.77 -21.71 -4.15
CA MET A 156 3.38 -20.54 -4.81
C MET A 156 4.11 -19.63 -3.84
N ALA A 157 3.52 -19.34 -2.67
CA ALA A 157 4.15 -18.46 -1.70
C ALA A 157 5.21 -19.19 -0.87
N TRP A 158 5.10 -20.50 -0.68
CA TRP A 158 6.16 -21.27 -0.04
C TRP A 158 7.47 -21.17 -0.83
N ASP A 159 7.46 -21.55 -2.10
CA ASP A 159 8.67 -21.52 -2.94
C ASP A 159 9.05 -20.09 -3.36
N GLY A 160 8.08 -19.21 -3.55
CA GLY A 160 8.33 -17.81 -3.92
C GLY A 160 9.10 -17.01 -2.86
N GLN A 161 9.09 -17.45 -1.60
CA GLN A 161 9.86 -16.86 -0.50
C GLN A 161 11.29 -17.40 -0.38
N LEU A 162 11.64 -18.42 -1.15
CA LEU A 162 12.91 -19.13 -1.05
C LEU A 162 13.78 -18.85 -2.28
N TYR A 163 15.02 -18.46 -2.03
CA TYR A 163 16.06 -18.27 -3.04
C TYR A 163 17.12 -19.36 -2.96
N ASP A 164 17.89 -19.53 -4.02
CA ASP A 164 18.87 -20.60 -4.10
C ASP A 164 20.03 -20.41 -3.11
N GLY A 165 20.50 -21.56 -2.60
CA GLY A 165 21.59 -21.64 -1.63
C GLY A 165 21.14 -21.89 -0.19
N ALA A 166 22.10 -22.34 0.63
CA ALA A 166 21.90 -22.56 2.05
C ALA A 166 21.76 -21.23 2.82
N PRO A 167 20.93 -21.18 3.87
CA PRO A 167 20.86 -20.01 4.73
C PRO A 167 22.18 -19.82 5.48
N ASP A 168 22.68 -18.59 5.49
CA ASP A 168 23.77 -18.22 6.41
C ASP A 168 23.18 -18.09 7.83
N ARG A 169 23.60 -19.01 8.70
CA ARG A 169 23.17 -19.08 10.10
C ARG A 169 24.13 -18.36 11.06
N SER A 170 25.30 -17.96 10.59
CA SER A 170 26.32 -17.26 11.38
C SER A 170 26.22 -15.74 11.31
N ARG A 171 25.49 -15.21 10.32
CA ARG A 171 25.25 -13.75 10.20
C ARG A 171 24.49 -13.18 11.39
N SER A 172 24.73 -11.91 11.67
CA SER A 172 23.93 -11.12 12.60
C SER A 172 22.49 -10.98 12.11
N VAL A 173 21.54 -10.95 13.05
CA VAL A 173 20.10 -10.82 12.76
C VAL A 173 19.45 -9.68 13.54
N ASP A 174 18.41 -9.10 12.97
CA ASP A 174 17.75 -7.88 13.48
C ASP A 174 16.56 -8.10 14.44
N LEU A 175 16.28 -9.34 14.86
CA LEU A 175 15.07 -9.61 15.64
C LEU A 175 15.14 -9.04 17.08
N TYR A 176 16.28 -9.20 17.73
CA TYR A 176 16.46 -8.81 19.13
C TYR A 176 17.14 -7.45 19.24
N GLU A 177 18.23 -7.28 18.50
CA GLU A 177 19.04 -6.06 18.47
C GLU A 177 19.20 -5.56 17.03
N PRO A 178 19.36 -4.24 16.81
CA PRO A 178 19.64 -3.71 15.49
C PRO A 178 21.01 -4.20 14.98
N VAL A 179 21.11 -4.46 13.68
CA VAL A 179 22.38 -4.82 13.03
C VAL A 179 23.15 -3.55 12.68
N PRO A 180 24.39 -3.36 13.17
CA PRO A 180 25.19 -2.17 12.85
C PRO A 180 25.50 -2.04 11.34
N GLY A 181 25.67 -0.80 10.88
CA GLY A 181 26.32 -0.50 9.59
C GLY A 181 25.47 -0.67 8.32
N HIS A 182 24.21 -1.07 8.44
CA HIS A 182 23.35 -1.24 7.27
C HIS A 182 22.52 0.01 6.95
N GLN A 183 22.99 0.82 6.00
CA GLN A 183 22.37 2.11 5.63
C GLN A 183 21.85 2.17 4.17
N SER A 184 21.89 1.06 3.42
CA SER A 184 21.37 1.06 2.05
C SER A 184 19.84 1.04 2.05
N ALA A 185 19.21 1.80 1.14
CA ALA A 185 17.79 1.66 0.85
C ALA A 185 17.52 0.42 -0.03
N HIS A 186 18.45 0.10 -0.95
CA HIS A 186 18.34 -0.99 -1.92
C HIS A 186 18.94 -2.29 -1.40
N GLY A 187 18.23 -3.39 -1.62
CA GLY A 187 18.69 -4.76 -1.35
C GLY A 187 19.37 -5.41 -2.56
N ALA A 188 19.65 -6.71 -2.42
CA ALA A 188 20.38 -7.50 -3.42
C ALA A 188 19.56 -7.88 -4.67
N PHE A 189 18.36 -7.32 -4.86
CA PHE A 189 17.40 -7.75 -5.90
C PHE A 189 17.15 -6.72 -6.99
N ASP A 190 18.06 -5.76 -7.19
CA ASP A 190 17.92 -4.69 -8.20
C ASP A 190 17.61 -5.23 -9.61
N ALA A 191 18.26 -6.32 -10.01
CA ALA A 191 18.05 -6.93 -11.34
C ALA A 191 16.63 -7.51 -11.56
N ARG A 192 15.84 -7.71 -10.50
CA ARG A 192 14.47 -8.25 -10.56
C ARG A 192 13.42 -7.26 -10.07
N ALA A 193 13.85 -6.13 -9.50
CA ALA A 193 12.98 -5.16 -8.89
C ALA A 193 12.47 -4.15 -9.92
N GLN A 194 11.18 -3.85 -9.87
CA GLN A 194 10.55 -2.88 -10.75
C GLN A 194 10.67 -1.49 -10.14
N SER A 195 11.17 -0.52 -10.91
CA SER A 195 11.34 0.88 -10.46
C SER A 195 10.03 1.69 -10.39
N GLY A 196 8.91 1.09 -10.79
CA GLY A 196 7.62 1.76 -10.80
C GLY A 196 6.45 0.78 -10.73
N SER A 197 5.30 1.30 -10.32
CA SER A 197 3.99 0.64 -10.40
C SER A 197 3.02 1.64 -11.01
N TRP A 198 2.52 1.35 -12.20
CA TRP A 198 1.56 2.22 -12.89
C TRP A 198 0.28 2.38 -12.06
N GLU A 199 -0.07 1.39 -11.23
CA GLU A 199 -1.23 1.41 -10.35
C GLU A 199 -1.07 2.41 -9.21
N VAL A 200 0.13 2.45 -8.61
CA VAL A 200 0.48 3.44 -7.59
C VAL A 200 0.46 4.82 -8.22
N GLN A 201 1.02 4.96 -9.43
CA GLN A 201 0.96 6.22 -10.18
C GLN A 201 -0.48 6.65 -10.48
N LEU A 202 -1.36 5.75 -10.93
CA LEU A 202 -2.77 6.04 -11.15
C LEU A 202 -3.48 6.44 -9.85
N THR A 203 -3.24 5.71 -8.76
CA THR A 203 -3.82 6.06 -7.44
C THR A 203 -3.39 7.47 -7.03
N MET A 204 -2.10 7.77 -7.18
CA MET A 204 -1.54 9.08 -6.83
C MET A 204 -1.99 10.21 -7.76
N GLN A 205 -2.34 9.88 -9.01
CA GLN A 205 -2.79 10.82 -10.03
C GLN A 205 -4.32 10.84 -10.20
N ALA A 206 -5.08 10.05 -9.44
CA ALA A 206 -6.51 9.84 -9.68
C ALA A 206 -7.31 11.16 -9.68
N SER A 207 -6.96 12.10 -8.82
CA SER A 207 -7.56 13.45 -8.80
C SER A 207 -7.25 14.24 -10.07
N ARG A 208 -6.00 14.19 -10.57
CA ARG A 208 -5.59 14.85 -11.83
C ARG A 208 -6.27 14.21 -13.04
N VAL A 209 -6.38 12.88 -13.06
CA VAL A 209 -7.06 12.14 -14.12
C VAL A 209 -8.56 12.46 -14.11
N ALA A 210 -9.20 12.49 -12.95
CA ALA A 210 -10.61 12.88 -12.83
C ALA A 210 -10.84 14.31 -13.34
N THR A 211 -10.00 15.28 -12.94
CA THR A 211 -10.07 16.66 -13.45
C THR A 211 -9.85 16.74 -14.96
N ALA A 212 -8.88 16.00 -15.50
CA ALA A 212 -8.61 15.93 -16.94
C ALA A 212 -9.79 15.34 -17.73
N LEU A 213 -10.41 14.26 -17.22
CA LEU A 213 -11.60 13.66 -17.83
C LEU A 213 -12.82 14.58 -17.75
N SER A 214 -13.04 15.25 -16.61
CA SER A 214 -14.14 16.21 -16.47
C SER A 214 -13.97 17.43 -17.38
N SER A 215 -12.74 17.94 -17.54
CA SER A 215 -12.46 19.04 -18.45
C SER A 215 -12.61 18.63 -19.92
N ALA A 216 -12.16 17.43 -20.30
CA ALA A 216 -12.37 16.89 -21.64
C ALA A 216 -13.86 16.67 -21.96
N ALA A 217 -14.63 16.10 -21.03
CA ALA A 217 -16.07 15.95 -21.17
C ALA A 217 -16.79 17.30 -21.27
N GLY A 218 -16.38 18.29 -20.48
CA GLY A 218 -16.90 19.66 -20.56
C GLY A 218 -16.60 20.34 -21.90
N ALA A 219 -15.39 20.16 -22.45
CA ALA A 219 -15.01 20.68 -23.75
C ALA A 219 -15.81 20.04 -24.89
N LEU A 220 -16.03 18.72 -24.84
CA LEU A 220 -16.86 17.99 -25.81
C LEU A 220 -18.32 18.43 -25.76
N LEU A 221 -18.90 18.57 -24.56
CA LEU A 221 -20.29 19.04 -24.40
C LEU A 221 -20.47 20.49 -24.88
N ASN A 222 -19.47 21.35 -24.66
CA ASN A 222 -19.50 22.72 -25.17
C ASN A 222 -19.34 22.76 -26.70
N GLY A 223 -18.44 21.95 -27.27
CA GLY A 223 -18.25 21.82 -28.72
C GLY A 223 -19.53 21.38 -29.44
N VAL A 224 -20.21 20.36 -28.91
CA VAL A 224 -21.51 19.88 -29.44
C VAL A 224 -22.59 20.95 -29.33
N ARG A 225 -22.62 21.74 -28.24
CA ARG A 225 -23.58 22.85 -28.10
C ARG A 225 -23.34 23.98 -29.10
N THR A 226 -22.09 24.35 -29.36
CA THR A 226 -21.75 25.38 -30.36
C THR A 226 -22.09 24.92 -31.78
N GLU A 227 -21.83 23.66 -32.13
CA GLU A 227 -22.23 23.12 -33.43
C GLU A 227 -23.75 23.04 -33.58
N SER A 228 -24.46 22.62 -32.53
CA SER A 228 -25.93 22.54 -32.52
C SER A 228 -26.59 23.93 -32.63
N GLY A 229 -26.00 24.96 -32.00
CA GLY A 229 -26.45 26.34 -32.09
C GLY A 229 -26.23 26.93 -33.49
N ALA A 230 -25.04 26.75 -34.06
CA ALA A 230 -24.71 27.20 -35.41
C ALA A 230 -25.57 26.54 -36.50
N ASN A 231 -25.90 25.25 -36.34
CA ASN A 231 -26.77 24.53 -37.27
C ASN A 231 -28.26 24.97 -37.18
N ARG A 232 -28.66 25.54 -36.04
CA ARG A 232 -30.02 26.05 -35.82
C ARG A 232 -30.20 27.45 -36.41
N GLU A 233 -29.22 28.34 -36.23
CA GLU A 233 -29.22 29.67 -36.88
C GLU A 233 -29.16 29.56 -38.41
N SER A 234 -28.34 28.67 -38.95
CA SER A 234 -28.26 28.45 -40.41
C SER A 234 -29.54 27.86 -41.00
N ARG A 235 -30.27 27.02 -40.26
CA ARG A 235 -31.62 26.55 -40.66
C ARG A 235 -32.66 27.67 -40.63
N GLU A 236 -32.68 28.51 -39.59
CA GLU A 236 -33.62 29.64 -39.49
C GLU A 236 -33.38 30.69 -40.58
N LEU A 237 -32.12 30.98 -40.91
CA LEU A 237 -31.76 31.86 -42.03
C LEU A 237 -32.18 31.29 -43.40
N SER A 238 -32.11 29.97 -43.59
CA SER A 238 -32.58 29.34 -44.85
C SER A 238 -34.10 29.38 -45.02
N VAL A 239 -34.86 29.29 -43.92
CA VAL A 239 -36.34 29.33 -43.92
C VAL A 239 -36.85 30.76 -44.07
N SER A 240 -36.10 31.75 -43.60
CA SER A 240 -36.39 33.18 -43.81
C SER A 240 -36.14 33.64 -45.24
N ALA A 241 -35.22 33.02 -45.97
CA ALA A 241 -34.89 33.39 -47.36
C ALA A 241 -35.82 32.74 -48.40
N SER A 242 -36.69 31.82 -47.99
CA SER A 242 -37.64 31.12 -48.87
C SER A 242 -39.10 31.57 -48.72
N ARG A 243 -39.34 32.72 -48.09
CA ARG A 243 -40.65 33.39 -48.02
C ARG A 243 -40.54 34.76 -48.68
#